data_AF-A0A355SL43-F1
#
_entry.id   AF-A0A355SL43-F1
#
_cell.length_a   1.000
_cell.length_b   1.000
_cell.length_c   1.000
_cell.angle_alpha   90.00
_cell.angle_beta   90.00
_cell.angle_gamma   90.00
#
_symmetry.space_group_name_H-M   'P 1'
#
loop_
_entity.id
_entity.type
_entity.pdbx_description
1 polymer ?
#
loop_
_entity_poly.entity_id
_entity_poly.type
_entity_poly.pdbx_seq_one_letter_code
_entity_poly.pdbx_strand_id
1 'polypeptide(L)' 'SGGELYTALRAGFPPDRIIFHGNNKTDSELKMAAEHGVGRIVVDNMSELMKTGAFA' A
#
# COMPACT_ATOMS: atom_id res chain seq x y z
N SER A 1 -6.38 -1.71 -4.52
CA SER A 1 -6.08 -0.58 -5.41
C SER A 1 -6.03 0.73 -4.63
N GLY A 2 -5.47 1.80 -5.20
CA GLY A 2 -5.30 3.10 -4.56
C GLY A 2 -6.61 3.77 -4.20
N GLY A 3 -7.65 3.61 -5.01
CA GLY A 3 -8.99 4.12 -4.69
C GLY A 3 -9.59 3.47 -3.44
N GLU A 4 -9.40 2.16 -3.27
CA GLU A 4 -9.86 1.43 -2.08
C GLU A 4 -9.07 1.84 -0.83
N LEU A 5 -7.75 1.97 -0.94
CA LEU A 5 -6.91 2.46 0.15
C LEU A 5 -7.29 3.89 0.54
N TYR A 6 -7.43 4.80 -0.43
CA TYR A 6 -7.90 6.17 -0.19
C TYR A 6 -9.26 6.19 0.51
N THR A 7 -10.21 5.37 0.05
CA THR A 7 -11.55 5.30 0.66
C THR A 7 -11.49 4.83 2.11
N ALA A 8 -10.70 3.79 2.40
CA ALA A 8 -10.51 3.30 3.78
C ALA A 8 -9.89 4.36 4.70
N LEU A 9 -8.86 5.06 4.22
CA LEU A 9 -8.21 6.15 4.95
C LEU A 9 -9.18 7.32 5.20
N ARG A 10 -9.96 7.71 4.20
CA ARG A 10 -10.99 8.77 4.32
C ARG A 10 -12.13 8.38 5.25
N ALA A 11 -12.44 7.09 5.37
CA ALA A 11 -13.41 6.57 6.33
C ALA A 11 -12.85 6.46 7.77
N GLY A 12 -11.58 6.78 7.99
CA GLY A 12 -10.93 6.68 9.30
C GLY A 12 -10.63 5.25 9.73
N PHE A 13 -10.56 4.31 8.79
CA PHE A 13 -10.17 2.93 9.10
C PHE A 13 -8.70 2.89 9.57
N PRO A 14 -8.38 2.17 10.67
CA PRO A 14 -7.00 2.09 11.18
C PRO A 14 -6.02 1.52 10.14
N PRO A 15 -5.01 2.29 9.68
CA PRO A 15 -4.12 1.86 8.60
C PRO A 15 -3.26 0.64 8.95
N ASP A 16 -2.86 0.51 10.20
CA ASP A 16 -2.10 -0.63 10.74
C ASP A 16 -2.84 -1.96 10.61
N ARG A 17 -4.16 -1.91 10.40
CA ARG A 17 -5.03 -3.08 10.17
C ARG A 17 -5.30 -3.35 8.69
N ILE A 18 -4.76 -2.54 7.78
CA ILE A 18 -4.93 -2.72 6.33
C ILE A 18 -3.87 -3.70 5.80
N ILE A 19 -4.31 -4.62 4.94
CA ILE A 19 -3.46 -5.45 4.10
C ILE A 19 -3.66 -4.99 2.66
N PHE A 20 -2.63 -4.41 2.06
CA PHE A 20 -2.72 -3.83 0.73
C PHE A 20 -2.29 -4.83 -0.35
N HIS A 21 -3.26 -5.29 -1.14
CA HIS A 21 -3.09 -6.27 -2.23
C HIS A 21 -3.25 -5.62 -3.62
N GLY A 22 -2.73 -6.30 -4.65
CA GLY A 22 -2.85 -5.91 -6.07
C GLY A 22 -1.65 -6.39 -6.88
N ASN A 23 -1.84 -6.74 -8.15
CA ASN A 23 -0.80 -7.33 -9.01
C ASN A 23 0.04 -6.32 -9.81
N ASN A 24 -0.27 -5.03 -9.71
CA ASN A 24 0.45 -3.98 -10.43
C ASN A 24 0.38 -2.64 -9.69
N LYS A 25 0.81 -2.62 -8.43
CA LYS A 25 0.75 -1.41 -7.62
C LYS A 25 1.69 -0.34 -8.18
N THR A 26 1.19 0.89 -8.30
CA THR A 26 1.99 2.03 -8.73
C THR A 26 2.86 2.56 -7.59
N ASP A 27 3.90 3.31 -7.94
CA ASP A 27 4.78 3.93 -6.93
C ASP A 27 4.00 4.91 -6.04
N SER A 28 2.98 5.58 -6.59
CA SER A 28 2.09 6.45 -5.81
C SER A 28 1.21 5.69 -4.82
N GLU A 29 0.72 4.50 -5.19
CA GLU A 29 -0.04 3.63 -4.29
C GLU A 29 0.83 3.09 -3.16
N LEU A 30 2.06 2.67 -3.47
CA LEU A 30 3.03 2.19 -2.48
C LEU A 30 3.46 3.30 -1.52
N LYS A 31 3.75 4.50 -2.05
CA LYS A 31 4.08 5.68 -1.24
C LYS A 31 2.92 6.06 -0.30
N MET A 32 1.69 6.07 -0.80
CA MET A 32 0.51 6.35 0.03
C MET A 32 0.34 5.32 1.15
N ALA A 33 0.56 4.03 0.86
CA ALA A 33 0.49 2.98 1.86
C ALA A 33 1.56 3.17 2.95
N ALA A 34 2.80 3.47 2.57
CA ALA A 34 3.89 3.74 3.51
C ALA A 34 3.64 4.99 4.37
N GLU A 35 3.26 6.12 3.75
CA GLU A 35 3.02 7.39 4.43
C GLU A 35 1.90 7.32 5.48
N HIS A 36 0.89 6.47 5.26
CA HIS A 36 -0.22 6.31 6.20
C HIS A 36 0.00 5.17 7.19
N GLY A 37 1.14 4.47 7.14
CA GLY A 37 1.44 3.37 8.06
C GLY A 37 0.57 2.13 7.83
N VAL A 38 0.31 1.77 6.57
CA VAL A 38 -0.38 0.51 6.23
C VAL A 38 0.38 -0.68 6.83
N GLY A 39 -0.33 -1.53 7.56
CA GLY A 39 0.30 -2.60 8.33
C GLY A 39 1.03 -3.64 7.50
N ARG A 40 0.50 -4.01 6.32
CA ARG A 40 1.11 -5.01 5.44
C ARG A 40 0.87 -4.70 3.97
N ILE A 41 1.92 -4.85 3.16
CA ILE A 41 1.83 -4.81 1.68
C ILE A 41 2.15 -6.21 1.16
N VAL A 42 1.23 -6.79 0.39
CA VAL A 42 1.46 -8.10 -0.25
C VAL A 42 2.10 -7.83 -1.60
N VAL A 43 3.38 -8.17 -1.72
CA VAL A 43 4.17 -7.99 -2.95
C VAL A 43 3.83 -9.10 -3.96
N ASP A 44 3.54 -8.73 -5.20
CA ASP A 44 3.11 -9.67 -6.25
C ASP A 44 4.27 -10.20 -7.09
N ASN A 45 5.35 -9.43 -7.25
CA ASN A 45 6.51 -9.80 -8.05
C ASN A 45 7.81 -9.12 -7.61
N MET A 46 8.94 -9.55 -8.20
CA MET A 46 10.27 -9.04 -7.86
C MET A 46 10.45 -7.54 -8.15
N SER A 47 9.80 -7.00 -9.18
CA SER A 47 9.86 -5.57 -9.49
C SER A 47 9.20 -4.75 -8.38
N GLU A 48 8.03 -5.19 -7.91
CA GLU A 48 7.35 -4.57 -6.79
C GLU A 48 8.13 -4.73 -5.47
N LEU A 49 8.81 -5.87 -5.26
CA LEU A 49 9.69 -6.05 -4.10
C LEU A 49 10.78 -4.98 -4.05
N MET A 50 11.43 -4.72 -5.19
CA MET A 50 12.48 -3.70 -5.29
C MET A 50 11.93 -2.29 -5.01
N LYS A 51 10.70 -2.00 -5.45
CA LYS A 51 10.04 -0.71 -5.19
C LYS A 51 9.67 -0.53 -3.73
N THR A 52 9.06 -1.54 -3.12
CA THR A 52 8.61 -1.48 -1.71
C THR A 52 9.75 -1.25 -0.74
N GLY A 53 10.94 -1.80 -0.99
CA GLY A 53 12.14 -1.52 -0.19
C GLY A 53 12.58 -0.05 -0.19
N ALA A 54 12.20 0.75 -1.19
CA ALA A 54 12.49 2.18 -1.22
C ALA A 54 11.54 3.04 -0.36
N PHE A 55 10.43 2.47 0.10
CA PHE A 55 9.41 3.15 0.91
C PHE A 55 9.31 2.61 2.35
N ALA A 56 10.14 1.62 2.70
CA ALA A 56 10.20 1.00 4.03
C ALA A 56 11.16 1.74 4.97
#